data_AF-A0A8K0IN10-F1
#
_entry.id   AF-A0A8K0IN10-F1
#
_cell.length_a   1.000
_cell.length_b   1.000
_cell.length_c   1.000
_cell.angle_alpha   90.00
_cell.angle_beta   90.00
_cell.angle_gamma   90.00
#
_symmetry.space_group_name_H-M   'P 1'
#
loop_
_entity.id
_entity.type
_entity.pdbx_description
1 polymer ?
#
loop_
_entity_poly.entity_id
_entity_poly.type
_entity_poly.pdbx_seq_one_letter_code
_entity_poly.pdbx_strand_id
1 'polypeptide(L)'
;MQGLSAVLSSAHVEHLARIPGHVAIHPDSYGLLNTTRTPKFLGLNRHLGLWPMSNFRDDMIIGIIDTGIWPESDSFNDKGMPPIPERWKGTCETGTKFNSSDYARRLAMYKVLCVADTFESTATDVLAGMDQAIADGVDLMSLSLGFPQTPYYSNVIVLGAFAAMERGIFMSCSAGNSGPEGYTIFNGAPWITTVGAGTIDRDYVASMTLGQDFATIKGNSFYPVSLYISGIPLYHGLGDATKENCRHSSLDAKEVNGMIVFCSYNIDYDVKEQMDEVLRSGAKGAIIATDRWPFMRLSDFTELLVVVAPEDEKVIKAYIAMRTKGQNLTVDIVYQLTEVGTTPAPQVAAFSSRGPNPISPEILKPDILAPGPWNFGRSPELTRTMIFPGCLRKQKSREAKTPQSNKIHVILPFSVSELGPEDTSRNIVEIIFQSSWLKKQVPICKIDRILKVHNTQKTITKFEDYRDSIKGKASRLAKKHPRCIADGNELLRFHCTTFLCSLGLNGTTNLCDSIPHCNVCSIIRNGFKADVLGRIRTMATSGRAHDTAPISSDDEKRAMLVCRVIAGRVRRNQDALEEHDSVAGTAGIYANLDELFVFNSKAILPCFVVIYRGF
;
A
#
# COMPACT_ATOMS: atom_id res chain seq x y z
N MET A 1 -35.99 14.57 17.96
CA MET A 1 -35.67 16.00 17.71
C MET A 1 -35.84 16.31 16.22
N GLN A 2 -36.07 17.58 15.85
CA GLN A 2 -36.10 18.03 14.45
C GLN A 2 -35.00 19.09 14.25
N GLY A 3 -33.80 18.64 13.88
CA GLY A 3 -32.66 19.50 13.53
C GLY A 3 -32.27 19.34 12.07
N LEU A 4 -31.58 20.34 11.52
CA LEU A 4 -31.01 20.32 10.17
C LEU A 4 -29.66 21.06 10.16
N SER A 5 -28.70 20.61 9.35
CA SER A 5 -27.50 21.38 9.04
C SER A 5 -27.74 22.20 7.77
N ALA A 6 -27.26 23.45 7.76
CA ALA A 6 -27.37 24.36 6.63
C ALA A 6 -26.20 25.35 6.60
N VAL A 7 -25.71 25.67 5.40
CA VAL A 7 -24.69 26.71 5.22
C VAL A 7 -25.35 28.09 5.32
N LEU A 8 -24.97 28.86 6.34
CA LEU A 8 -25.57 30.15 6.68
C LEU A 8 -24.51 31.25 6.73
N SER A 9 -24.90 32.47 6.32
CA SER A 9 -24.08 33.67 6.56
C SER A 9 -24.22 34.11 8.02
N SER A 10 -23.24 34.87 8.54
CA SER A 10 -23.29 35.41 9.91
C SER A 10 -24.59 36.19 10.19
N ALA A 11 -25.06 36.96 9.20
CA ALA A 11 -26.33 37.70 9.30
C ALA A 11 -27.55 36.77 9.38
N HIS A 12 -27.56 35.62 8.69
CA HIS A 12 -28.63 34.62 8.82
C HIS A 12 -28.57 33.91 10.17
N VAL A 13 -27.38 33.61 10.71
CA VAL A 13 -27.22 33.01 12.05
C VAL A 13 -27.77 33.95 13.12
N GLU A 14 -27.42 35.24 13.08
CA GLU A 14 -27.97 36.25 14.01
C GLU A 14 -29.49 36.39 13.90
N HIS A 15 -30.05 36.27 12.69
CA HIS A 15 -31.49 36.34 12.49
C HIS A 15 -32.21 35.11 13.07
N LEU A 16 -31.70 33.91 12.80
CA LEU A 16 -32.25 32.64 13.31
C LEU A 16 -32.18 32.56 14.85
N ALA A 17 -31.12 33.06 15.47
CA ALA A 17 -30.97 33.12 16.93
C ALA A 17 -31.97 34.06 17.63
N ARG A 18 -32.74 34.86 16.89
CA ARG A 18 -33.79 35.76 17.42
C ARG A 18 -35.21 35.21 17.22
N ILE A 19 -35.38 34.04 16.59
CA ILE A 19 -36.70 33.46 16.31
C ILE A 19 -37.23 32.70 17.54
N PRO A 20 -38.47 32.94 18.00
CA PRO A 20 -39.10 32.14 19.07
C PRO A 20 -39.18 30.66 18.66
N GLY A 21 -38.47 29.79 19.40
CA GLY A 21 -38.33 28.36 19.08
C GLY A 21 -36.91 27.93 18.69
N HIS A 22 -35.97 28.86 18.52
CA HIS A 22 -34.55 28.56 18.49
C HIS A 22 -34.09 27.97 19.84
N VAL A 23 -33.36 26.85 19.80
CA VAL A 23 -32.84 26.15 21.00
C VAL A 23 -31.32 26.33 21.11
N ALA A 24 -30.59 26.03 20.04
CA ALA A 24 -29.15 26.25 19.93
C ALA A 24 -28.76 26.34 18.45
N ILE A 25 -27.68 27.07 18.15
CA ILE A 25 -26.93 26.95 16.89
C ILE A 25 -25.48 26.72 17.30
N HIS A 26 -24.89 25.67 16.74
CA HIS A 26 -23.46 25.39 16.84
C HIS A 26 -22.85 25.58 15.45
N PRO A 27 -21.66 26.18 15.32
CA PRO A 27 -20.86 26.05 14.11
C PRO A 27 -20.66 24.56 13.83
N ASP A 28 -20.92 24.12 12.60
CA ASP A 28 -20.76 22.70 12.25
C ASP A 28 -19.29 22.30 12.46
N SER A 29 -19.05 21.43 13.45
CA SER A 29 -17.72 21.10 13.94
C SER A 29 -17.47 19.60 13.81
N TYR A 30 -16.83 19.22 12.71
CA TYR A 30 -16.41 17.86 12.46
C TYR A 30 -15.43 17.37 13.53
N GLY A 31 -15.65 16.16 14.06
CA GLY A 31 -14.66 15.50 14.92
C GLY A 31 -13.35 15.26 14.16
N LEU A 32 -12.21 15.77 14.66
CA LEU A 32 -10.93 15.68 13.98
C LEU A 32 -10.39 14.23 13.92
N LEU A 33 -10.61 13.56 12.79
CA LEU A 33 -9.96 12.29 12.47
C LEU A 33 -8.50 12.50 12.06
N ASN A 34 -7.63 12.63 13.07
CA ASN A 34 -6.23 12.89 12.84
C ASN A 34 -5.46 11.64 12.34
N THR A 35 -4.64 11.83 11.30
CA THR A 35 -3.60 10.89 10.84
C THR A 35 -2.39 10.84 11.79
N THR A 36 -2.39 11.61 12.88
CA THR A 36 -1.27 11.76 13.84
C THR A 36 -0.75 10.43 14.42
N ARG A 37 -1.59 9.38 14.50
CA ARG A 37 -1.16 8.05 14.95
C ARG A 37 -0.56 7.19 13.83
N THR A 38 -1.13 7.23 12.62
CA THR A 38 -0.83 6.23 11.57
C THR A 38 0.65 6.15 11.20
N PRO A 39 1.40 7.24 10.97
CA PRO A 39 2.84 7.16 10.73
C PRO A 39 3.60 6.57 11.92
N LYS A 40 3.25 6.96 13.15
CA LYS A 40 3.89 6.43 14.37
C LYS A 40 3.63 4.94 14.57
N PHE A 41 2.41 4.49 14.27
CA PHE A 41 2.02 3.07 14.27
C PHE A 41 2.81 2.26 13.22
N LEU A 42 3.02 2.84 12.03
CA LEU A 42 3.86 2.27 10.97
C LEU A 42 5.38 2.44 11.20
N GLY A 43 5.81 2.94 12.37
CA GLY A 43 7.22 3.18 12.69
C GLY A 43 7.90 4.30 11.88
N LEU A 44 7.13 5.10 11.13
CA LEU A 44 7.63 6.22 10.33
C LEU A 44 8.00 7.40 11.23
N ASN A 45 9.21 7.93 11.04
CA ASN A 45 9.78 9.01 11.85
C ASN A 45 10.44 10.05 10.94
N ARG A 46 10.37 11.34 11.30
CA ARG A 46 10.95 12.45 10.53
C ARG A 46 12.48 12.52 10.62
N HIS A 47 13.09 11.82 11.59
CA HIS A 47 14.53 11.88 11.87
C HIS A 47 15.28 10.58 11.55
N LEU A 48 14.60 9.43 11.55
CA LEU A 48 15.18 8.13 11.18
C LEU A 48 14.21 7.30 10.33
N GLY A 49 14.75 6.33 9.57
CA GLY A 49 13.96 5.38 8.80
C GLY A 49 13.63 5.86 7.38
N LEU A 50 12.53 5.34 6.83
CA LEU A 50 12.21 5.43 5.40
C LEU A 50 12.10 6.87 4.86
N TRP A 51 11.58 7.81 5.65
CA TRP A 51 11.37 9.19 5.23
C TRP A 51 12.69 9.96 4.99
N PRO A 52 13.62 10.09 5.95
CA PRO A 52 14.95 10.65 5.69
C PRO A 52 15.72 9.91 4.61
N MET A 53 15.71 8.57 4.61
CA MET A 53 16.48 7.77 3.64
C MET A 53 15.98 7.93 2.19
N SER A 54 14.78 8.45 1.99
CA SER A 54 14.20 8.69 0.67
C SER A 54 14.14 10.18 0.30
N ASN A 55 14.73 11.08 1.09
CA ASN A 55 14.52 12.54 1.00
C ASN A 55 13.03 12.90 0.88
N PHE A 56 12.18 12.25 1.68
CA PHE A 56 10.72 12.37 1.63
C PHE A 56 10.08 12.11 0.24
N ARG A 57 10.84 11.56 -0.71
CA ARG A 57 10.55 11.43 -2.14
C ARG A 57 10.14 12.75 -2.80
N ASP A 58 10.94 13.79 -2.55
CA ASP A 58 10.79 15.13 -3.11
C ASP A 58 10.73 15.19 -4.66
N ASP A 59 11.13 14.15 -5.37
CA ASP A 59 11.12 14.08 -6.85
C ASP A 59 9.92 13.31 -7.44
N MET A 60 9.09 12.67 -6.60
CA MET A 60 7.94 11.87 -7.04
C MET A 60 6.66 12.69 -7.18
N ILE A 61 5.80 12.24 -8.11
CA ILE A 61 4.47 12.79 -8.37
C ILE A 61 3.46 11.64 -8.29
N ILE A 62 2.47 11.81 -7.41
CA ILE A 62 1.38 10.87 -7.23
C ILE A 62 0.19 11.35 -8.08
N GLY A 63 -0.51 10.42 -8.73
CA GLY A 63 -1.82 10.63 -9.33
C GLY A 63 -2.89 10.05 -8.42
N ILE A 64 -3.91 10.83 -8.05
CA ILE A 64 -5.10 10.34 -7.37
C ILE A 64 -6.28 10.37 -8.31
N ILE A 65 -6.98 9.24 -8.43
CA ILE A 65 -8.19 9.07 -9.23
C ILE A 65 -9.38 9.00 -8.27
N ASP A 66 -10.10 10.11 -8.08
CA ASP A 66 -11.14 10.24 -7.03
C ASP A 66 -12.23 11.31 -7.38
N THR A 67 -13.05 11.66 -6.39
CA THR A 67 -14.09 12.69 -6.34
C THR A 67 -13.58 14.14 -6.37
N GLY A 68 -12.26 14.33 -6.16
CA GLY A 68 -11.58 15.62 -6.22
C GLY A 68 -11.13 16.19 -4.87
N ILE A 69 -10.34 17.26 -4.93
CA ILE A 69 -9.69 17.88 -3.76
C ILE A 69 -10.35 19.19 -3.32
N TRP A 70 -10.01 19.60 -2.10
CA TRP A 70 -10.23 20.93 -1.53
C TRP A 70 -8.85 21.58 -1.27
N PRO A 71 -8.31 22.39 -2.20
CA PRO A 71 -6.91 22.84 -2.15
C PRO A 71 -6.58 23.71 -0.92
N GLU A 72 -7.57 24.38 -0.33
CA GLU A 72 -7.42 25.32 0.78
C GLU A 72 -7.16 24.64 2.14
N SER A 73 -7.08 23.31 2.19
CA SER A 73 -6.73 22.58 3.42
C SER A 73 -5.25 22.76 3.77
N ASP A 74 -4.95 23.03 5.05
CA ASP A 74 -3.58 23.07 5.58
C ASP A 74 -2.76 21.80 5.26
N SER A 75 -3.42 20.66 5.05
CA SER A 75 -2.78 19.39 4.66
C SER A 75 -2.10 19.44 3.29
N PHE A 76 -2.46 20.42 2.46
CA PHE A 76 -1.96 20.59 1.08
C PHE A 76 -1.10 21.85 0.91
N ASN A 77 -0.78 22.53 2.01
CA ASN A 77 0.15 23.65 2.06
C ASN A 77 1.54 23.23 1.54
N ASP A 78 2.08 23.99 0.59
CA ASP A 78 3.33 23.67 -0.10
C ASP A 78 4.57 24.39 0.48
N LYS A 79 4.40 25.07 1.62
CA LYS A 79 5.48 25.80 2.30
C LYS A 79 6.64 24.87 2.68
N GLY A 80 7.79 25.11 2.06
CA GLY A 80 9.02 24.33 2.26
C GLY A 80 9.20 23.19 1.26
N MET A 81 8.28 23.01 0.31
CA MET A 81 8.44 22.05 -0.79
C MET A 81 9.43 22.60 -1.85
N PRO A 82 10.41 21.79 -2.30
CA PRO A 82 11.19 22.10 -3.50
C PRO A 82 10.32 22.24 -4.78
N PRO A 83 10.86 22.81 -5.87
CA PRO A 83 10.10 23.09 -7.09
C PRO A 83 9.54 21.83 -7.76
N ILE A 84 8.55 22.03 -8.64
CA ILE A 84 7.93 20.96 -9.43
C ILE A 84 8.99 20.35 -10.37
N PRO A 85 9.11 19.01 -10.47
CA PRO A 85 10.06 18.36 -11.38
C PRO A 85 9.83 18.75 -12.85
N GLU A 86 10.88 19.10 -13.59
CA GLU A 86 10.81 19.52 -15.01
C GLU A 86 10.17 18.49 -15.95
N ARG A 87 10.15 17.21 -15.55
CA ARG A 87 9.51 16.10 -16.28
C ARG A 87 7.98 16.12 -16.22
N TRP A 88 7.40 16.91 -15.31
CA TRP A 88 5.96 17.01 -15.12
C TRP A 88 5.28 17.71 -16.28
N LYS A 89 4.19 17.14 -16.81
CA LYS A 89 3.48 17.68 -17.96
C LYS A 89 2.03 18.07 -17.67
N GLY A 90 1.49 17.69 -16.51
CA GLY A 90 0.11 17.96 -16.16
C GLY A 90 -0.20 19.43 -15.93
N THR A 91 -1.40 19.84 -16.33
CA THR A 91 -1.88 21.22 -16.29
C THR A 91 -2.91 21.42 -15.19
N CYS A 92 -2.83 22.53 -14.45
CA CYS A 92 -3.88 22.95 -13.53
C CYS A 92 -5.04 23.58 -14.33
N GLU A 93 -6.22 22.95 -14.32
CA GLU A 93 -7.40 23.50 -15.00
C GLU A 93 -8.19 24.44 -14.08
N THR A 94 -8.52 25.63 -14.56
CA THR A 94 -9.41 26.57 -13.86
C THR A 94 -10.86 26.10 -13.91
N GLY A 95 -11.55 26.12 -12.77
CA GLY A 95 -12.95 25.70 -12.65
C GLY A 95 -13.76 26.52 -11.64
N THR A 96 -14.99 26.08 -11.37
CA THR A 96 -15.88 26.75 -10.41
C THR A 96 -15.25 26.73 -9.01
N LYS A 97 -14.88 27.91 -8.49
CA LYS A 97 -14.13 28.07 -7.23
C LYS A 97 -12.79 27.32 -7.19
N PHE A 98 -12.10 27.20 -8.33
CA PHE A 98 -10.76 26.64 -8.38
C PHE A 98 -9.94 27.43 -9.42
N ASN A 99 -8.99 28.22 -8.95
CA ASN A 99 -8.18 29.10 -9.78
C ASN A 99 -6.81 28.47 -10.07
N SER A 100 -6.16 28.94 -11.13
CA SER A 100 -4.80 28.55 -11.48
C SER A 100 -3.83 28.71 -10.31
N SER A 101 -4.01 29.74 -9.46
CA SER A 101 -3.21 30.02 -8.25
C SER A 101 -3.15 28.89 -7.22
N ASP A 102 -4.09 27.95 -7.24
CA ASP A 102 -4.34 27.02 -6.13
C ASP A 102 -3.46 25.74 -6.27
N TYR A 103 -2.21 25.95 -6.69
CA TYR A 103 -1.24 24.91 -7.06
C TYR A 103 -0.75 24.10 -5.85
N ALA A 104 -1.16 22.84 -5.75
CA ALA A 104 -0.46 21.85 -4.93
C ALA A 104 0.73 21.27 -5.73
N ARG A 105 1.97 21.53 -5.29
CA ARG A 105 3.18 21.35 -6.12
C ARG A 105 3.57 19.92 -6.53
N ARG A 106 3.01 18.85 -5.95
CA ARG A 106 3.50 17.46 -6.15
C ARG A 106 2.47 16.36 -6.27
N LEU A 107 1.21 16.73 -6.51
CA LEU A 107 0.19 15.72 -6.72
C LEU A 107 -0.84 16.21 -7.70
N ALA A 108 -1.36 15.26 -8.48
CA ALA A 108 -2.35 15.48 -9.51
C ALA A 108 -3.60 14.63 -9.23
N MET A 109 -4.76 15.28 -9.24
CA MET A 109 -6.05 14.76 -8.81
C MET A 109 -6.97 14.77 -10.02
N TYR A 110 -7.21 13.58 -10.55
CA TYR A 110 -8.05 13.38 -11.70
C TYR A 110 -9.45 13.15 -11.17
N LYS A 111 -10.31 14.16 -11.33
CA LYS A 111 -11.69 14.08 -10.89
C LYS A 111 -12.48 13.25 -11.87
N VAL A 112 -12.96 12.11 -11.39
CA VAL A 112 -13.67 11.12 -12.21
C VAL A 112 -15.03 10.72 -11.63
N LEU A 113 -15.44 11.34 -10.52
CA LEU A 113 -16.78 11.23 -9.94
C LEU A 113 -17.39 12.62 -9.69
N CYS A 114 -18.62 12.80 -10.15
CA CYS A 114 -19.53 13.91 -9.86
C CYS A 114 -20.89 13.37 -9.37
N VAL A 115 -21.67 14.21 -8.68
CA VAL A 115 -22.93 13.84 -8.02
C VAL A 115 -24.03 13.35 -8.99
N ALA A 116 -23.94 13.70 -10.27
CA ALA A 116 -24.93 13.38 -11.29
C ALA A 116 -24.52 12.20 -12.20
N ASP A 117 -23.42 11.52 -11.90
CA ASP A 117 -22.84 10.52 -12.80
C ASP A 117 -23.58 9.18 -12.74
N THR A 118 -23.67 8.52 -13.89
CA THR A 118 -24.10 7.12 -13.98
C THR A 118 -22.90 6.21 -13.80
N PHE A 119 -23.15 4.91 -13.63
CA PHE A 119 -22.09 3.91 -13.61
C PHE A 119 -21.23 3.94 -14.89
N GLU A 120 -21.87 4.13 -16.06
CA GLU A 120 -21.20 4.18 -17.36
C GLU A 120 -20.37 5.44 -17.53
N SER A 121 -20.89 6.63 -17.16
CA SER A 121 -20.10 7.87 -17.25
C SER A 121 -18.94 7.87 -16.26
N THR A 122 -19.13 7.32 -15.06
CA THR A 122 -18.03 7.09 -14.11
C THR A 122 -16.96 6.18 -14.70
N ALA A 123 -17.34 5.12 -15.42
CA ALA A 123 -16.40 4.20 -16.05
C ALA A 123 -15.58 4.86 -17.18
N THR A 124 -16.22 5.70 -18.01
CA THR A 124 -15.51 6.47 -19.04
C THR A 124 -14.57 7.52 -18.44
N ASP A 125 -15.02 8.22 -17.41
CA ASP A 125 -14.25 9.28 -16.76
C ASP A 125 -13.07 8.71 -15.98
N VAL A 126 -13.23 7.57 -15.29
CA VAL A 126 -12.12 6.82 -14.66
C VAL A 126 -11.06 6.47 -15.70
N LEU A 127 -11.45 5.89 -16.84
CA LEU A 127 -10.50 5.50 -17.89
C LEU A 127 -9.75 6.71 -18.46
N ALA A 128 -10.45 7.82 -18.71
CA ALA A 128 -9.87 9.07 -19.18
C ALA A 128 -8.92 9.70 -18.15
N GLY A 129 -9.29 9.70 -16.87
CA GLY A 129 -8.43 10.18 -15.78
C GLY A 129 -7.15 9.35 -15.63
N MET A 130 -7.24 8.03 -15.78
CA MET A 130 -6.08 7.14 -15.78
C MET A 130 -5.17 7.38 -16.98
N ASP A 131 -5.70 7.49 -18.20
CA ASP A 131 -4.88 7.73 -19.41
C ASP A 131 -4.23 9.12 -19.39
N GLN A 132 -4.92 10.14 -18.87
CA GLN A 132 -4.32 11.47 -18.67
C GLN A 132 -3.22 11.44 -17.61
N ALA A 133 -3.43 10.77 -16.47
CA ALA A 133 -2.40 10.64 -15.44
C ALA A 133 -1.14 9.95 -15.95
N ILE A 134 -1.33 8.93 -16.79
CA ILE A 134 -0.27 8.25 -17.53
C ILE A 134 0.47 9.21 -18.48
N ALA A 135 -0.24 10.08 -19.20
CA ALA A 135 0.34 11.04 -20.12
C ALA A 135 1.11 12.18 -19.42
N ASP A 136 0.61 12.62 -18.26
CA ASP A 136 1.19 13.70 -17.45
C ASP A 136 2.50 13.28 -16.75
N GLY A 137 2.70 11.97 -16.59
CA GLY A 137 3.96 11.38 -16.11
C GLY A 137 4.01 11.14 -14.60
N VAL A 138 2.90 10.75 -13.99
CA VAL A 138 2.86 10.32 -12.58
C VAL A 138 3.69 9.05 -12.37
N ASP A 139 4.28 8.87 -11.19
CA ASP A 139 5.07 7.66 -10.85
C ASP A 139 4.24 6.57 -10.17
N LEU A 140 3.26 7.01 -9.39
CA LEU A 140 2.35 6.17 -8.63
C LEU A 140 0.93 6.69 -8.84
N MET A 141 0.00 5.79 -9.08
CA MET A 141 -1.42 6.09 -9.17
C MET A 141 -2.17 5.41 -8.02
N SER A 142 -2.98 6.21 -7.32
CA SER A 142 -3.82 5.80 -6.21
C SER A 142 -5.29 5.92 -6.62
N LEU A 143 -6.06 4.86 -6.39
CA LEU A 143 -7.45 4.75 -6.82
C LEU A 143 -8.29 4.08 -5.73
N SER A 144 -9.11 4.87 -5.03
CA SER A 144 -10.02 4.40 -3.96
C SER A 144 -11.42 4.11 -4.50
N LEU A 145 -11.49 3.59 -5.72
CA LEU A 145 -12.72 3.28 -6.46
C LEU A 145 -12.75 1.79 -6.83
N GLY A 146 -13.93 1.27 -7.17
CA GLY A 146 -14.09 -0.11 -7.62
C GLY A 146 -15.35 -0.29 -8.44
N PHE A 147 -15.25 -1.08 -9.50
CA PHE A 147 -16.38 -1.57 -10.27
C PHE A 147 -16.55 -3.08 -9.99
N PRO A 148 -17.78 -3.62 -10.06
CA PRO A 148 -18.04 -5.07 -10.00
C PRO A 148 -17.05 -5.88 -10.84
N GLN A 149 -16.70 -7.06 -10.35
CA GLN A 149 -15.79 -7.95 -11.07
C GLN A 149 -16.41 -8.39 -12.38
N THR A 150 -15.73 -8.03 -13.47
CA THR A 150 -16.00 -8.49 -14.84
C THR A 150 -14.69 -9.04 -15.41
N PRO A 151 -14.73 -9.78 -16.54
CA PRO A 151 -13.50 -10.18 -17.22
C PRO A 151 -12.56 -9.00 -17.47
N TYR A 152 -11.25 -9.20 -17.33
CA TYR A 152 -10.25 -8.11 -17.30
C TYR A 152 -10.29 -7.17 -18.52
N TYR A 153 -10.72 -7.66 -19.68
CA TYR A 153 -10.84 -6.87 -20.91
C TYR A 153 -12.07 -5.93 -20.94
N SER A 154 -13.00 -6.04 -20.00
CA SER A 154 -14.18 -5.15 -19.88
C SER A 154 -14.16 -4.27 -18.63
N ASN A 155 -13.23 -4.48 -17.69
CA ASN A 155 -13.11 -3.63 -16.51
C ASN A 155 -12.15 -2.46 -16.78
N VAL A 156 -12.67 -1.23 -16.75
CA VAL A 156 -11.91 -0.01 -17.10
C VAL A 156 -10.71 0.26 -16.18
N ILE A 157 -10.81 -0.04 -14.88
CA ILE A 157 -9.68 0.11 -13.93
C ILE A 157 -8.58 -0.87 -14.31
N VAL A 158 -8.94 -2.10 -14.67
CA VAL A 158 -7.99 -3.15 -15.03
C VAL A 158 -7.26 -2.82 -16.35
N LEU A 159 -7.98 -2.30 -17.34
CA LEU A 159 -7.40 -1.80 -18.60
C LEU A 159 -6.46 -0.62 -18.37
N GLY A 160 -6.89 0.41 -17.63
CA GLY A 160 -6.05 1.56 -17.30
C GLY A 160 -4.81 1.17 -16.48
N ALA A 161 -4.97 0.27 -15.52
CA ALA A 161 -3.87 -0.24 -14.71
C ALA A 161 -2.84 -1.05 -15.52
N PHE A 162 -3.29 -1.78 -16.56
CA PHE A 162 -2.39 -2.47 -17.47
C PHE A 162 -1.55 -1.45 -18.27
N ALA A 163 -2.20 -0.42 -18.83
CA ALA A 163 -1.53 0.66 -19.56
C ALA A 163 -0.57 1.50 -18.69
N ALA A 164 -0.86 1.64 -17.39
CA ALA A 164 0.02 2.25 -16.39
C ALA A 164 1.25 1.36 -16.11
N MET A 165 1.04 0.06 -15.85
CA MET A 165 2.11 -0.92 -15.63
C MET A 165 3.07 -0.97 -16.83
N GLU A 166 2.57 -0.97 -18.07
CA GLU A 166 3.41 -0.97 -19.28
C GLU A 166 4.34 0.25 -19.40
N ARG A 167 4.09 1.31 -18.64
CA ARG A 167 4.91 2.53 -18.58
C ARG A 167 5.71 2.64 -17.28
N GLY A 168 5.63 1.64 -16.39
CA GLY A 168 6.35 1.57 -15.12
C GLY A 168 5.69 2.33 -13.97
N ILE A 169 4.42 2.72 -14.12
CA ILE A 169 3.65 3.46 -13.11
C ILE A 169 3.07 2.47 -12.11
N PHE A 170 3.31 2.70 -10.81
CA PHE A 170 2.83 1.80 -9.76
C PHE A 170 1.34 2.04 -9.46
N MET A 171 0.52 0.99 -9.51
CA MET A 171 -0.92 1.05 -9.23
C MET A 171 -1.25 0.56 -7.81
N SER A 172 -1.88 1.41 -7.01
CA SER A 172 -2.43 1.06 -5.69
C SER A 172 -3.94 1.29 -5.67
N CYS A 173 -4.73 0.24 -5.48
CA CYS A 173 -6.19 0.29 -5.44
C CYS A 173 -6.74 -0.34 -4.15
N SER A 174 -7.89 0.13 -3.67
CA SER A 174 -8.57 -0.46 -2.51
C SER A 174 -9.16 -1.85 -2.83
N ALA A 175 -9.17 -2.76 -1.86
CA ALA A 175 -9.83 -4.07 -2.01
C ALA A 175 -11.35 -3.96 -2.16
N GLY A 176 -11.95 -3.01 -1.44
CA GLY A 176 -13.40 -2.84 -1.31
C GLY A 176 -13.86 -2.89 0.15
N ASN A 177 -15.11 -2.48 0.37
CA ASN A 177 -15.75 -2.44 1.69
C ASN A 177 -16.98 -3.37 1.73
N SER A 178 -16.86 -4.57 1.16
CA SER A 178 -17.95 -5.56 1.04
C SER A 178 -17.64 -6.90 1.71
N GLY A 179 -16.68 -6.93 2.64
CA GLY A 179 -16.52 -8.07 3.56
C GLY A 179 -17.60 -8.09 4.65
N PRO A 180 -17.60 -9.13 5.53
CA PRO A 180 -16.49 -10.05 5.79
C PRO A 180 -16.42 -11.28 4.87
N GLU A 181 -17.43 -11.54 4.03
CA GLU A 181 -17.51 -12.74 3.20
C GLU A 181 -16.38 -12.82 2.16
N GLY A 182 -16.02 -14.05 1.76
CA GLY A 182 -15.07 -14.33 0.68
C GLY A 182 -15.60 -13.90 -0.69
N TYR A 183 -14.70 -13.74 -1.66
CA TYR A 183 -15.00 -13.36 -3.06
C TYR A 183 -15.60 -11.96 -3.25
N THR A 184 -15.41 -11.06 -2.29
CA THR A 184 -16.01 -9.70 -2.24
C THR A 184 -15.09 -8.58 -2.76
N ILE A 185 -13.96 -8.94 -3.37
CA ILE A 185 -12.91 -8.02 -3.81
C ILE A 185 -13.16 -7.43 -5.21
N PHE A 186 -12.96 -6.11 -5.38
CA PHE A 186 -13.23 -5.42 -6.66
C PHE A 186 -11.99 -5.23 -7.57
N ASN A 187 -10.82 -4.96 -7.00
CA ASN A 187 -9.62 -4.59 -7.76
C ASN A 187 -8.59 -5.73 -7.84
N GLY A 188 -9.05 -6.94 -8.19
CA GLY A 188 -8.28 -8.19 -8.04
C GLY A 188 -7.24 -8.52 -9.14
N ALA A 189 -7.01 -7.66 -10.14
CA ALA A 189 -6.14 -8.00 -11.26
C ALA A 189 -4.66 -8.16 -10.85
N PRO A 190 -3.86 -9.00 -11.54
CA PRO A 190 -2.50 -9.35 -11.10
C PRO A 190 -1.52 -8.18 -11.06
N TRP A 191 -1.72 -7.17 -11.91
CA TRP A 191 -0.89 -5.97 -12.03
C TRP A 191 -1.36 -4.77 -11.18
N ILE A 192 -2.40 -4.95 -10.37
CA ILE A 192 -2.86 -3.97 -9.39
C ILE A 192 -2.35 -4.38 -8.02
N THR A 193 -1.79 -3.45 -7.24
CA THR A 193 -1.58 -3.68 -5.80
C THR A 193 -2.88 -3.38 -5.07
N THR A 194 -3.54 -4.42 -4.60
CA THR A 194 -4.85 -4.39 -3.96
C THR A 194 -4.68 -4.34 -2.45
N VAL A 195 -5.15 -3.25 -1.83
CA VAL A 195 -4.91 -2.95 -0.41
C VAL A 195 -6.15 -3.25 0.43
N GLY A 196 -6.03 -4.16 1.39
CA GLY A 196 -7.04 -4.42 2.41
C GLY A 196 -6.95 -3.42 3.57
N ALA A 197 -8.09 -3.15 4.22
CA ALA A 197 -8.16 -2.25 5.39
C ALA A 197 -7.85 -3.03 6.68
N GLY A 198 -6.81 -2.59 7.39
CA GLY A 198 -6.43 -3.08 8.71
C GLY A 198 -6.58 -2.01 9.79
N THR A 199 -6.70 -2.43 11.04
CA THR A 199 -6.92 -1.53 12.18
C THR A 199 -5.62 -0.94 12.72
N ILE A 200 -5.72 0.08 13.57
CA ILE A 200 -4.60 0.67 14.31
C ILE A 200 -4.84 0.54 15.82
N ASP A 201 -3.79 0.74 16.60
CA ASP A 201 -3.81 0.71 18.06
C ASP A 201 -4.40 1.99 18.69
N ARG A 202 -5.51 2.50 18.15
CA ARG A 202 -6.22 3.69 18.67
C ARG A 202 -7.73 3.56 18.50
N ASP A 203 -8.43 3.71 19.60
CA ASP A 203 -9.90 3.74 19.68
C ASP A 203 -10.42 5.05 20.30
N TYR A 204 -11.68 5.37 19.98
CA TYR A 204 -12.42 6.47 20.58
C TYR A 204 -13.45 5.89 21.54
N VAL A 205 -13.39 6.36 22.79
CA VAL A 205 -14.18 5.83 23.90
C VAL A 205 -14.91 6.95 24.63
N ALA A 206 -16.01 6.59 25.28
CA ALA A 206 -16.66 7.37 26.31
C ALA A 206 -16.56 6.60 27.63
N SER A 207 -16.11 7.28 28.68
CA SER A 207 -16.08 6.72 30.03
C SER A 207 -17.40 7.04 30.71
N MET A 208 -18.11 6.03 31.20
CA MET A 208 -19.33 6.18 31.98
C MET A 208 -19.12 5.72 33.43
N THR A 209 -19.49 6.54 34.40
CA THR A 209 -19.45 6.21 35.82
C THR A 209 -20.87 6.12 36.36
N LEU A 210 -21.20 4.98 36.95
CA LEU A 210 -22.54 4.68 37.45
C LEU A 210 -22.69 5.17 38.90
N GLY A 211 -23.66 6.05 39.17
CA GLY A 211 -23.91 6.62 40.49
C GLY A 211 -22.71 7.33 41.12
N GLN A 212 -22.67 7.34 42.47
CA GLN A 212 -21.51 7.78 43.24
C GLN A 212 -20.44 6.67 43.26
N ASP A 213 -19.72 6.54 42.13
CA ASP A 213 -18.59 5.62 41.93
C ASP A 213 -18.90 4.12 42.13
N PHE A 214 -20.09 3.64 41.74
CA PHE A 214 -20.42 2.21 41.81
C PHE A 214 -19.53 1.37 40.89
N ALA A 215 -19.39 1.82 39.64
CA ALA A 215 -18.50 1.23 38.65
C ALA A 215 -18.22 2.25 37.54
N THR A 216 -17.03 2.19 36.95
CA THR A 216 -16.71 2.90 35.70
C THR A 216 -16.54 1.90 34.57
N ILE A 217 -17.29 2.10 33.49
CA ILE A 217 -17.29 1.29 32.27
C ILE A 217 -16.79 2.17 31.13
N LYS A 218 -16.06 1.59 30.18
CA LYS A 218 -15.63 2.29 28.95
C LYS A 218 -16.38 1.69 27.78
N GLY A 219 -17.20 2.50 27.12
CA GLY A 219 -17.84 2.13 25.86
C GLY A 219 -17.21 2.87 24.68
N ASN A 220 -17.47 2.41 23.46
CA ASN A 220 -17.09 3.11 22.25
C ASN A 220 -18.07 4.26 21.96
N SER A 221 -17.54 5.43 21.60
CA SER A 221 -18.34 6.55 21.11
C SER A 221 -17.49 7.48 20.25
N PHE A 222 -18.08 7.97 19.16
CA PHE A 222 -17.46 8.90 18.23
C PHE A 222 -18.15 10.27 18.24
N TYR A 223 -18.86 10.59 19.33
CA TYR A 223 -19.62 11.84 19.46
C TYR A 223 -18.73 13.07 19.18
N PRO A 224 -19.12 13.96 18.25
CA PRO A 224 -18.21 14.97 17.68
C PRO A 224 -17.93 16.16 18.60
N VAL A 225 -18.53 16.22 19.79
CA VAL A 225 -18.32 17.30 20.77
C VAL A 225 -17.72 16.75 22.06
N SER A 226 -16.69 17.43 22.60
CA SER A 226 -16.17 17.13 23.93
C SER A 226 -17.21 17.54 24.97
N LEU A 227 -17.87 16.55 25.56
CA LEU A 227 -18.99 16.74 26.46
C LEU A 227 -18.79 15.91 27.72
N TYR A 228 -19.04 16.55 28.87
CA TYR A 228 -19.21 15.88 30.14
C TYR A 228 -20.66 16.07 30.59
N ILE A 229 -21.34 14.97 30.83
CA ILE A 229 -22.68 14.92 31.42
C ILE A 229 -22.54 14.35 32.81
N SER A 230 -23.13 15.01 33.83
CA SER A 230 -23.10 14.54 35.21
C SER A 230 -24.50 14.45 35.80
N GLY A 231 -24.73 13.45 36.65
CA GLY A 231 -25.97 13.27 37.39
C GLY A 231 -27.21 13.05 36.52
N ILE A 232 -27.06 12.65 35.25
CA ILE A 232 -28.22 12.47 34.36
C ILE A 232 -28.97 11.19 34.75
N PRO A 233 -30.32 11.22 34.86
CA PRO A 233 -31.07 10.02 35.21
C PRO A 233 -30.90 8.91 34.19
N LEU A 234 -30.74 7.67 34.69
CA LEU A 234 -30.65 6.45 33.88
C LEU A 234 -31.96 5.67 33.95
N TYR A 235 -32.55 5.42 32.79
CA TYR A 235 -33.76 4.59 32.62
C TYR A 235 -33.41 3.22 32.03
N HIS A 236 -34.10 2.18 32.48
CA HIS A 236 -34.07 0.85 31.88
C HIS A 236 -35.43 0.15 32.08
N GLY A 237 -35.91 -0.54 31.03
CA GLY A 237 -37.26 -1.12 30.95
C GLY A 237 -37.50 -2.42 31.72
N LEU A 238 -36.89 -2.60 32.90
CA LEU A 238 -36.89 -3.85 33.67
C LEU A 238 -38.24 -4.57 33.70
N GLY A 239 -38.25 -5.84 33.29
CA GLY A 239 -39.42 -6.72 33.33
C GLY A 239 -40.33 -6.64 32.10
N ASP A 240 -40.06 -5.74 31.15
CA ASP A 240 -40.72 -5.68 29.84
C ASP A 240 -39.65 -5.83 28.75
N ALA A 241 -39.56 -7.03 28.16
CA ALA A 241 -38.59 -7.35 27.13
C ALA A 241 -38.67 -6.43 25.88
N THR A 242 -39.78 -5.74 25.64
CA THR A 242 -39.85 -4.76 24.54
C THR A 242 -39.14 -3.46 24.91
N LYS A 243 -39.34 -2.98 26.14
CA LYS A 243 -38.67 -1.78 26.69
C LYS A 243 -37.21 -2.04 27.03
N GLU A 244 -36.85 -3.21 27.55
CA GLU A 244 -35.46 -3.59 27.84
C GLU A 244 -34.57 -3.59 26.60
N ASN A 245 -35.13 -3.89 25.43
CA ASN A 245 -34.43 -3.93 24.14
C ASN A 245 -34.62 -2.63 23.32
N CYS A 246 -35.30 -1.61 23.85
CA CYS A 246 -35.64 -0.37 23.14
C CYS A 246 -36.32 -0.62 21.77
N ARG A 247 -37.25 -1.58 21.72
CA ARG A 247 -37.98 -1.91 20.49
C ARG A 247 -38.77 -0.69 20.00
N HIS A 248 -38.84 -0.51 18.69
CA HIS A 248 -39.64 0.56 18.08
C HIS A 248 -41.07 0.64 18.66
N SER A 249 -41.47 1.84 19.09
CA SER A 249 -42.72 2.17 19.79
C SER A 249 -42.94 1.50 21.16
N SER A 250 -41.89 1.09 21.88
CA SER A 250 -41.99 0.53 23.25
C SER A 250 -41.83 1.55 24.38
N LEU A 251 -41.06 2.63 24.18
CA LEU A 251 -40.76 3.60 25.22
C LEU A 251 -41.85 4.67 25.34
N ASP A 252 -42.34 4.90 26.56
CA ASP A 252 -43.24 6.01 26.90
C ASP A 252 -42.41 7.27 27.18
N ALA A 253 -42.70 8.35 26.45
CA ALA A 253 -42.06 9.64 26.65
C ALA A 253 -42.22 10.18 28.08
N LYS A 254 -43.29 9.82 28.81
CA LYS A 254 -43.47 10.21 30.22
C LYS A 254 -42.46 9.55 31.16
N GLU A 255 -41.92 8.39 30.79
CA GLU A 255 -40.95 7.63 31.60
C GLU A 255 -39.51 8.05 31.30
N VAL A 256 -39.20 8.42 30.05
CA VAL A 256 -37.80 8.57 29.58
C VAL A 256 -37.38 9.99 29.16
N ASN A 257 -38.32 10.93 29.02
CA ASN A 257 -38.01 12.29 28.55
C ASN A 257 -36.94 12.97 29.42
N GLY A 258 -35.85 13.42 28.78
CA GLY A 258 -34.73 14.06 29.46
C GLY A 258 -33.72 13.11 30.15
N MET A 259 -33.91 11.79 30.07
CA MET A 259 -33.03 10.76 30.66
C MET A 259 -32.07 10.14 29.63
N ILE A 260 -31.08 9.38 30.09
CA ILE A 260 -30.35 8.40 29.25
C ILE A 260 -31.06 7.05 29.38
N VAL A 261 -31.23 6.35 28.26
CA VAL A 261 -31.85 5.01 28.23
C VAL A 261 -30.79 3.93 28.06
N PHE A 262 -30.84 2.88 28.88
CA PHE A 262 -30.05 1.68 28.67
C PHE A 262 -30.84 0.61 27.89
N CYS A 263 -30.33 0.23 26.73
CA CYS A 263 -30.86 -0.83 25.87
C CYS A 263 -29.99 -2.09 26.01
N SER A 264 -30.60 -3.21 26.39
CA SER A 264 -29.95 -4.52 26.51
C SER A 264 -29.44 -5.03 25.17
N TYR A 265 -28.49 -5.94 25.24
CA TYR A 265 -27.99 -6.68 24.10
C TYR A 265 -29.08 -7.57 23.50
N ASN A 266 -29.31 -7.41 22.21
CA ASN A 266 -30.13 -8.31 21.43
C ASN A 266 -29.61 -8.40 19.99
N ILE A 267 -29.33 -9.61 19.53
CA ILE A 267 -28.74 -9.87 18.21
C ILE A 267 -29.66 -9.53 17.04
N ASP A 268 -30.98 -9.48 17.27
CA ASP A 268 -31.98 -9.27 16.21
C ASP A 268 -32.24 -7.80 15.91
N TYR A 269 -31.84 -6.87 16.78
CA TYR A 269 -32.13 -5.44 16.66
C TYR A 269 -30.93 -4.68 16.08
N ASP A 270 -31.23 -3.68 15.26
CA ASP A 270 -30.21 -2.74 14.79
C ASP A 270 -30.05 -1.57 15.76
N VAL A 271 -28.80 -1.17 16.01
CA VAL A 271 -28.46 -0.07 16.93
C VAL A 271 -29.12 1.23 16.49
N LYS A 272 -29.30 1.44 15.17
CA LYS A 272 -29.98 2.61 14.63
C LYS A 272 -31.48 2.58 14.95
N GLU A 273 -32.15 1.44 14.81
CA GLU A 273 -33.57 1.32 15.15
C GLU A 273 -33.83 1.56 16.65
N GLN A 274 -32.93 1.06 17.51
CA GLN A 274 -32.97 1.34 18.94
C GLN A 274 -32.75 2.83 19.24
N MET A 275 -31.79 3.47 18.56
CA MET A 275 -31.51 4.90 18.75
C MET A 275 -32.65 5.79 18.22
N ASP A 276 -33.25 5.45 17.08
CA ASP A 276 -34.43 6.14 16.54
C ASP A 276 -35.60 6.10 17.54
N GLU A 277 -35.81 4.99 18.26
CA GLU A 277 -36.80 4.86 19.33
C GLU A 277 -36.50 5.73 20.56
N VAL A 278 -35.24 5.76 21.00
CA VAL A 278 -34.77 6.62 22.10
C VAL A 278 -34.99 8.10 21.75
N LEU A 279 -34.66 8.51 20.52
CA LEU A 279 -34.86 9.88 20.04
C LEU A 279 -36.34 10.24 19.82
N ARG A 280 -37.18 9.27 19.41
CA ARG A 280 -38.64 9.43 19.26
C ARG A 280 -39.33 9.65 20.61
N SER A 281 -38.88 8.93 21.65
CA SER A 281 -39.43 9.01 23.00
C SER A 281 -38.96 10.23 23.81
N GLY A 282 -38.04 11.04 23.28
CA GLY A 282 -37.59 12.28 23.92
C GLY A 282 -36.51 12.07 25.00
N ALA A 283 -35.92 10.89 25.09
CA ALA A 283 -34.69 10.69 25.84
C ALA A 283 -33.55 11.52 25.24
N LYS A 284 -32.55 11.86 26.07
CA LYS A 284 -31.38 12.65 25.64
C LYS A 284 -30.35 11.83 24.87
N GLY A 285 -30.32 10.52 25.10
CA GLY A 285 -29.28 9.64 24.56
C GLY A 285 -29.43 8.20 25.02
N ALA A 286 -28.57 7.32 24.52
CA ALA A 286 -28.61 5.89 24.77
C ALA A 286 -27.25 5.35 25.23
N ILE A 287 -27.31 4.33 26.09
CA ILE A 287 -26.25 3.34 26.28
C ILE A 287 -26.79 2.04 25.69
N ILE A 288 -26.11 1.48 24.69
CA ILE A 288 -26.58 0.29 23.97
C ILE A 288 -25.52 -0.81 24.07
N ALA A 289 -25.90 -1.99 24.57
CA ALA A 289 -25.02 -3.14 24.57
C ALA A 289 -25.06 -3.85 23.20
N THR A 290 -23.93 -3.94 22.49
CA THR A 290 -23.86 -4.68 21.21
C THR A 290 -22.46 -5.15 20.85
N ASP A 291 -22.38 -6.28 20.16
CA ASP A 291 -21.20 -6.78 19.47
C ASP A 291 -21.05 -6.23 18.04
N ARG A 292 -22.09 -5.58 17.49
CA ARG A 292 -22.10 -5.01 16.13
C ARG A 292 -21.33 -3.70 15.99
N TRP A 293 -20.75 -3.18 17.06
CA TRP A 293 -19.98 -1.93 17.06
C TRP A 293 -18.87 -1.82 15.99
N PRO A 294 -18.17 -2.89 15.53
CA PRO A 294 -17.16 -2.80 14.46
C PRO A 294 -17.74 -2.59 13.05
N PHE A 295 -19.07 -2.66 12.90
CA PHE A 295 -19.78 -2.44 11.64
C PHE A 295 -20.47 -1.06 11.58
N MET A 296 -20.48 -0.33 12.69
CA MET A 296 -21.12 0.98 12.80
C MET A 296 -20.30 2.08 12.11
N ARG A 297 -20.98 3.14 11.72
CA ARG A 297 -20.40 4.30 11.03
C ARG A 297 -20.36 5.49 11.97
N LEU A 298 -19.46 6.44 11.70
CA LEU A 298 -19.39 7.70 12.44
C LEU A 298 -20.70 8.50 12.40
N SER A 299 -21.49 8.37 11.33
CA SER A 299 -22.83 8.94 11.19
C SER A 299 -23.80 8.47 12.28
N ASP A 300 -23.55 7.31 12.87
CA ASP A 300 -24.45 6.67 13.82
C ASP A 300 -24.20 7.19 15.26
N PHE A 301 -23.12 7.96 15.44
CA PHE A 301 -22.72 8.64 16.68
C PHE A 301 -22.90 10.17 16.61
N THR A 302 -23.78 10.68 15.74
CA THR A 302 -24.13 12.11 15.70
C THR A 302 -24.89 12.57 16.94
N GLU A 303 -25.52 11.65 17.65
CA GLU A 303 -26.31 11.86 18.85
C GLU A 303 -25.59 11.28 20.08
N LEU A 304 -26.12 11.51 21.30
CA LEU A 304 -25.53 11.03 22.56
C LEU A 304 -25.65 9.51 22.72
N LEU A 305 -24.81 8.78 21.99
CA LEU A 305 -24.73 7.32 22.00
C LEU A 305 -23.40 6.86 22.60
N VAL A 306 -23.47 5.92 23.54
CA VAL A 306 -22.33 5.09 23.94
C VAL A 306 -22.68 3.63 23.71
N VAL A 307 -21.79 2.91 23.03
CA VAL A 307 -21.93 1.47 22.79
C VAL A 307 -21.03 0.71 23.75
N VAL A 308 -21.55 -0.30 24.43
CA VAL A 308 -20.80 -1.14 25.38
C VAL A 308 -20.78 -2.60 24.93
N ALA A 309 -19.80 -3.37 25.40
CA ALA A 309 -19.76 -4.79 25.09
C ALA A 309 -20.92 -5.53 25.80
N PRO A 310 -21.45 -6.64 25.24
CA PRO A 310 -22.46 -7.47 25.91
C PRO A 310 -22.00 -8.05 27.27
N GLU A 311 -20.70 -8.03 27.54
CA GLU A 311 -20.13 -8.45 28.82
C GLU A 311 -20.36 -7.42 29.94
N ASP A 312 -20.27 -6.12 29.61
CA ASP A 312 -20.44 -5.00 30.54
C ASP A 312 -21.90 -4.81 30.98
N GLU A 313 -22.87 -5.28 30.19
CA GLU A 313 -24.29 -5.26 30.51
C GLU A 313 -24.58 -5.81 31.91
N LYS A 314 -23.84 -6.84 32.35
CA LYS A 314 -24.03 -7.46 33.67
C LYS A 314 -23.78 -6.46 34.81
N VAL A 315 -22.79 -5.57 34.64
CA VAL A 315 -22.44 -4.53 35.62
C VAL A 315 -23.52 -3.43 35.63
N ILE A 316 -23.99 -3.03 34.44
CA ILE A 316 -25.06 -2.04 34.30
C ILE A 316 -26.37 -2.57 34.91
N LYS A 317 -26.76 -3.81 34.61
CA LYS A 317 -27.95 -4.44 35.19
C LYS A 317 -27.83 -4.66 36.70
N ALA A 318 -26.64 -4.97 37.22
CA ALA A 318 -26.40 -5.03 38.66
C ALA A 318 -26.59 -3.66 39.34
N TYR A 319 -26.07 -2.58 38.76
CA TYR A 319 -26.31 -1.21 39.24
C TYR A 319 -27.80 -0.85 39.26
N ILE A 320 -28.52 -1.15 38.17
CA ILE A 320 -29.97 -0.88 38.07
C ILE A 320 -30.75 -1.69 39.11
N ALA A 321 -30.37 -2.95 39.36
CA ALA A 321 -31.00 -3.82 40.36
C ALA A 321 -30.80 -3.35 41.82
N MET A 322 -29.75 -2.56 42.11
CA MET A 322 -29.56 -1.95 43.44
C MET A 322 -30.52 -0.80 43.76
N ARG A 323 -31.35 -0.36 42.80
CA ARG A 323 -32.27 0.76 42.96
C ARG A 323 -33.26 0.53 44.11
N THR A 324 -33.08 1.27 45.21
CA THR A 324 -34.10 1.33 46.27
C THR A 324 -35.28 2.23 45.86
N LYS A 325 -36.45 1.94 46.43
CA LYS A 325 -37.71 2.60 46.08
C LYS A 325 -37.67 4.08 46.50
N GLY A 326 -37.43 4.98 45.53
CA GLY A 326 -37.29 6.42 45.74
C GLY A 326 -35.93 7.01 45.35
N GLN A 327 -34.92 6.17 45.04
CA GLN A 327 -33.67 6.64 44.44
C GLN A 327 -33.78 6.75 42.91
N ASN A 328 -33.21 7.83 42.38
CA ASN A 328 -32.93 7.99 40.96
C ASN A 328 -31.55 7.40 40.67
N LEU A 329 -31.50 6.43 39.76
CA LEU A 329 -30.25 5.97 39.16
C LEU A 329 -29.68 7.11 38.30
N THR A 330 -28.38 7.31 38.37
CA THR A 330 -27.69 8.39 37.66
C THR A 330 -26.42 7.86 37.01
N VAL A 331 -26.02 8.51 35.93
CA VAL A 331 -24.77 8.21 35.23
C VAL A 331 -24.03 9.51 34.93
N ASP A 332 -22.71 9.44 35.00
CA ASP A 332 -21.79 10.47 34.54
C ASP A 332 -21.10 9.96 33.27
N ILE A 333 -21.05 10.74 32.20
CA ILE A 333 -20.46 10.32 30.91
C ILE A 333 -19.49 11.39 30.40
N VAL A 334 -18.26 10.97 30.11
CA VAL A 334 -17.21 11.78 29.48
C VAL A 334 -17.00 11.28 28.06
N TYR A 335 -17.32 12.11 27.06
CA TYR A 335 -17.13 11.83 25.63
C TYR A 335 -15.75 12.32 25.12
N GLN A 336 -15.35 11.87 23.93
CA GLN A 336 -14.09 12.22 23.25
C GLN A 336 -12.80 11.80 23.96
N LEU A 337 -12.83 10.70 24.70
CA LEU A 337 -11.60 10.08 25.16
C LEU A 337 -10.96 9.28 24.01
N THR A 338 -9.64 9.34 23.90
CA THR A 338 -8.87 8.58 22.91
C THR A 338 -7.93 7.64 23.63
N GLU A 339 -8.09 6.34 23.41
CA GLU A 339 -7.16 5.33 23.93
C GLU A 339 -6.17 4.90 22.86
N VAL A 340 -4.98 4.53 23.30
CA VAL A 340 -3.84 4.19 22.43
C VAL A 340 -3.08 3.01 23.01
N GLY A 341 -2.68 2.07 22.15
CA GLY A 341 -2.15 0.77 22.55
C GLY A 341 -3.23 -0.29 22.73
N THR A 342 -4.38 -0.14 22.06
CA THR A 342 -5.46 -1.13 22.08
C THR A 342 -5.04 -2.41 21.35
N THR A 343 -5.53 -3.56 21.83
CA THR A 343 -5.12 -4.89 21.34
C THR A 343 -6.34 -5.78 21.11
N PRO A 344 -6.37 -6.59 20.05
CA PRO A 344 -5.29 -6.81 19.08
C PRO A 344 -5.24 -5.73 17.98
N ALA A 345 -4.04 -5.28 17.61
CA ALA A 345 -3.81 -4.39 16.48
C ALA A 345 -2.48 -4.72 15.78
N PRO A 346 -2.41 -4.75 14.43
CA PRO A 346 -3.51 -4.61 13.50
C PRO A 346 -4.37 -5.88 13.41
N GLN A 347 -5.67 -5.70 13.22
CA GLN A 347 -6.63 -6.72 12.75
C GLN A 347 -7.12 -6.35 11.35
N VAL A 348 -7.68 -7.31 10.61
CA VAL A 348 -8.36 -6.98 9.34
C VAL A 348 -9.74 -6.41 9.64
N ALA A 349 -10.04 -5.21 9.15
CA ALA A 349 -11.35 -4.59 9.37
C ALA A 349 -12.48 -5.47 8.84
N ALA A 350 -13.60 -5.53 9.55
CA ALA A 350 -14.69 -6.45 9.25
C ALA A 350 -15.27 -6.20 7.85
N PHE A 351 -15.49 -4.92 7.49
CA PHE A 351 -15.94 -4.51 6.16
C PHE A 351 -14.93 -4.74 5.03
N SER A 352 -13.63 -4.95 5.32
CA SER A 352 -12.61 -5.07 4.27
C SER A 352 -12.92 -6.26 3.38
N SER A 353 -13.13 -6.02 2.09
CA SER A 353 -13.38 -7.06 1.09
C SER A 353 -12.28 -8.13 1.10
N ARG A 354 -12.69 -9.39 0.90
CA ARG A 354 -11.83 -10.57 0.96
C ARG A 354 -11.72 -11.23 -0.41
N GLY A 355 -10.57 -11.84 -0.67
CA GLY A 355 -10.42 -12.77 -1.79
C GLY A 355 -11.12 -14.13 -1.53
N PRO A 356 -10.86 -15.15 -2.37
CA PRO A 356 -10.09 -15.09 -3.61
C PRO A 356 -10.71 -14.14 -4.66
N ASN A 357 -9.94 -13.76 -5.69
CA ASN A 357 -10.50 -13.03 -6.82
C ASN A 357 -11.38 -13.98 -7.68
N PRO A 358 -12.67 -13.68 -7.93
CA PRO A 358 -13.54 -14.50 -8.78
C PRO A 358 -13.01 -14.80 -10.19
N ILE A 359 -12.21 -13.90 -10.76
CA ILE A 359 -11.68 -14.01 -12.14
C ILE A 359 -10.37 -14.82 -12.21
N SER A 360 -9.59 -14.85 -11.14
CA SER A 360 -8.31 -15.57 -11.08
C SER A 360 -8.02 -16.03 -9.64
N PRO A 361 -8.71 -17.08 -9.15
CA PRO A 361 -8.61 -17.51 -7.76
C PRO A 361 -7.23 -18.06 -7.38
N GLU A 362 -6.44 -18.48 -8.36
CA GLU A 362 -5.04 -18.92 -8.21
C GLU A 362 -4.10 -17.79 -7.75
N ILE A 363 -4.48 -16.52 -7.96
CA ILE A 363 -3.70 -15.35 -7.58
C ILE A 363 -4.30 -14.77 -6.32
N LEU A 364 -3.58 -14.93 -5.21
CA LEU A 364 -4.00 -14.48 -3.89
C LEU A 364 -4.18 -12.96 -3.85
N LYS A 365 -5.30 -12.51 -3.28
CA LYS A 365 -5.66 -11.11 -3.07
C LYS A 365 -6.47 -10.94 -1.78
N PRO A 366 -6.47 -9.78 -1.11
CA PRO A 366 -5.63 -8.60 -1.38
C PRO A 366 -4.14 -8.89 -1.15
N ASP A 367 -3.25 -8.08 -1.75
CA ASP A 367 -1.80 -8.30 -1.69
C ASP A 367 -1.20 -7.88 -0.34
N ILE A 368 -1.71 -6.80 0.24
CA ILE A 368 -1.22 -6.20 1.48
C ILE A 368 -2.36 -5.66 2.35
N LEU A 369 -2.11 -5.60 3.66
CA LEU A 369 -2.95 -4.92 4.63
C LEU A 369 -2.33 -3.56 4.99
N ALA A 370 -3.12 -2.49 5.01
CA ALA A 370 -2.67 -1.17 5.45
C ALA A 370 -3.68 -0.54 6.44
N PRO A 371 -3.25 0.37 7.33
CA PRO A 371 -4.12 1.10 8.24
C PRO A 371 -5.31 1.80 7.56
N GLY A 372 -6.50 1.21 7.62
CA GLY A 372 -7.75 1.81 7.16
C GLY A 372 -8.46 2.58 8.29
N PRO A 373 -9.31 3.57 7.96
CA PRO A 373 -10.21 4.15 8.95
C PRO A 373 -11.15 3.07 9.50
N TRP A 374 -11.17 2.91 10.83
CA TRP A 374 -11.87 1.83 11.53
C TRP A 374 -13.38 1.77 11.20
N ASN A 375 -14.05 2.90 10.90
CA ASN A 375 -15.51 3.00 10.71
C ASN A 375 -15.95 3.78 9.44
N PHE A 376 -15.62 3.32 8.23
CA PHE A 376 -16.06 3.99 6.98
C PHE A 376 -16.88 3.11 6.01
N GLY A 377 -18.20 3.13 6.20
CA GLY A 377 -19.18 2.83 5.16
C GLY A 377 -19.79 4.12 4.59
N ARG A 378 -19.44 4.51 3.36
CA ARG A 378 -19.96 5.66 2.58
C ARG A 378 -20.44 6.88 3.42
N SER A 379 -19.53 7.78 3.77
CA SER A 379 -19.83 9.21 3.91
C SER A 379 -19.08 9.98 2.81
N PRO A 380 -19.72 10.93 2.10
CA PRO A 380 -19.18 11.51 0.86
C PRO A 380 -18.00 12.48 1.05
N GLU A 381 -17.67 12.90 2.28
CA GLU A 381 -16.73 14.03 2.48
C GLU A 381 -15.33 13.63 2.96
N LEU A 382 -15.12 12.39 3.45
CA LEU A 382 -13.94 12.03 4.24
C LEU A 382 -13.16 10.79 3.79
N THR A 383 -13.48 10.23 2.61
CA THR A 383 -12.58 9.31 1.86
C THR A 383 -11.20 9.95 1.57
N ARG A 384 -11.10 11.28 1.73
CA ARG A 384 -9.93 12.14 1.51
C ARG A 384 -8.73 11.97 2.46
N THR A 385 -8.83 11.15 3.51
CA THR A 385 -7.84 11.17 4.62
C THR A 385 -6.84 10.01 4.60
N MET A 386 -6.90 9.14 3.58
CA MET A 386 -5.74 8.36 3.17
C MET A 386 -5.28 8.82 1.80
N ILE A 387 -3.95 8.99 1.68
CA ILE A 387 -3.21 9.55 0.54
C ILE A 387 -3.29 11.10 0.47
N PHE A 388 -2.11 11.72 0.25
CA PHE A 388 -1.78 13.17 0.35
C PHE A 388 -2.25 13.97 -0.95
N PRO A 389 -2.03 15.31 -1.19
CA PRO A 389 -2.71 16.28 -2.15
C PRO A 389 -3.55 15.83 -3.40
N GLY A 390 -3.63 16.47 -4.60
CA GLY A 390 -3.35 17.81 -5.16
C GLY A 390 -3.99 18.01 -6.58
N CYS A 391 -4.53 19.19 -6.96
CA CYS A 391 -4.96 19.69 -8.31
C CYS A 391 -5.89 18.90 -9.30
N LEU A 392 -7.03 19.51 -9.68
CA LEU A 392 -8.14 18.97 -10.53
C LEU A 392 -8.03 19.13 -12.06
N ARG A 393 -8.70 18.23 -12.83
CA ARG A 393 -9.03 18.35 -14.27
C ARG A 393 -10.44 17.82 -14.59
N LYS A 394 -11.16 18.42 -15.56
CA LYS A 394 -12.45 17.94 -16.14
C LYS A 394 -12.44 18.06 -17.66
N GLN A 395 -12.04 17.00 -18.35
CA GLN A 395 -11.78 17.05 -19.79
C GLN A 395 -13.05 16.85 -20.65
N LYS A 396 -13.23 17.69 -21.67
CA LYS A 396 -14.29 17.60 -22.67
C LYS A 396 -13.74 16.90 -23.91
N SER A 397 -14.42 15.85 -24.40
CA SER A 397 -13.91 14.96 -25.44
C SER A 397 -13.71 15.65 -26.80
N ARG A 398 -12.50 15.49 -27.36
CA ARG A 398 -12.22 15.54 -28.81
C ARG A 398 -11.09 14.57 -29.15
N GLU A 399 -11.28 13.84 -30.24
CA GLU A 399 -10.33 12.88 -30.79
C GLU A 399 -9.05 13.58 -31.30
N ALA A 400 -7.87 12.96 -31.12
CA ALA A 400 -7.00 12.55 -32.24
C ALA A 400 -5.54 12.22 -31.84
N LYS A 401 -5.03 11.16 -32.48
CA LYS A 401 -3.63 10.88 -32.86
C LYS A 401 -2.58 10.57 -31.77
N THR A 402 -2.04 9.37 -31.91
CA THR A 402 -0.76 8.89 -31.39
C THR A 402 0.44 9.75 -31.80
N PRO A 403 1.41 9.92 -30.89
CA PRO A 403 2.82 9.99 -31.26
C PRO A 403 3.65 8.89 -30.58
N GLN A 404 4.51 8.23 -31.34
CA GLN A 404 5.60 7.42 -30.79
C GLN A 404 6.63 8.33 -30.10
N SER A 405 7.06 8.01 -28.88
CA SER A 405 8.35 8.46 -28.35
C SER A 405 8.88 7.53 -27.25
N ASN A 406 10.20 7.53 -27.08
CA ASN A 406 10.97 6.49 -26.39
C ASN A 406 10.67 6.39 -24.89
N LYS A 407 10.47 5.16 -24.39
CA LYS A 407 10.35 4.86 -22.95
C LYS A 407 11.72 4.98 -22.26
N ILE A 408 11.83 5.87 -21.27
CA ILE A 408 12.87 5.83 -20.24
C ILE A 408 12.21 5.25 -18.98
N HIS A 409 12.62 4.05 -18.59
CA HIS A 409 12.15 3.42 -17.36
C HIS A 409 12.88 4.02 -16.16
N VAL A 410 12.15 4.65 -15.24
CA VAL A 410 12.66 5.01 -13.92
C VAL A 410 11.91 4.19 -12.88
N ILE A 411 12.47 3.03 -12.57
CA ILE A 411 12.27 2.37 -11.28
C ILE A 411 13.25 3.05 -10.31
N LEU A 412 12.85 3.24 -9.04
CA LEU A 412 13.71 3.81 -7.99
C LEU A 412 15.12 3.15 -8.02
N PRO A 413 16.22 3.91 -8.11
CA PRO A 413 17.49 3.43 -8.68
C PRO A 413 18.37 2.65 -7.70
N PHE A 414 17.78 1.77 -6.88
CA PHE A 414 18.52 0.79 -6.10
C PHE A 414 19.16 -0.22 -7.06
N SER A 415 20.41 0.01 -7.43
CA SER A 415 21.14 -0.87 -8.37
C SER A 415 21.34 -2.28 -7.79
N VAL A 416 21.36 -2.39 -6.46
CA VAL A 416 21.33 -3.65 -5.72
C VAL A 416 20.42 -3.56 -4.50
N SER A 417 19.84 -4.69 -4.06
CA SER A 417 19.16 -4.79 -2.76
C SER A 417 19.69 -5.97 -1.95
N GLU A 418 19.95 -5.78 -0.66
CA GLU A 418 20.38 -6.88 0.22
C GLU A 418 19.23 -7.86 0.48
N LEU A 419 19.52 -9.16 0.41
CA LEU A 419 18.56 -10.22 0.72
C LEU A 419 18.63 -10.55 2.22
N GLY A 420 17.53 -10.35 2.93
CA GLY A 420 17.40 -10.72 4.35
C GLY A 420 17.39 -12.23 4.58
N PRO A 421 17.56 -12.69 5.84
CA PRO A 421 17.50 -14.12 6.18
C PRO A 421 16.16 -14.79 5.84
N GLU A 422 15.07 -14.02 5.83
CA GLU A 422 13.71 -14.48 5.50
C GLU A 422 13.46 -14.65 3.98
N ASP A 423 14.36 -14.18 3.09
CA ASP A 423 14.16 -14.29 1.64
C ASP A 423 14.60 -15.67 1.14
N THR A 424 13.68 -16.44 0.59
CA THR A 424 13.94 -17.78 0.03
C THR A 424 15.01 -17.78 -1.07
N SER A 425 15.18 -16.65 -1.78
CA SER A 425 16.23 -16.45 -2.79
C SER A 425 17.62 -16.45 -2.15
N ARG A 426 17.77 -15.99 -0.90
CA ARG A 426 19.04 -15.96 -0.18
C ARG A 426 19.58 -17.38 0.02
N ASN A 427 18.73 -18.26 0.55
CA ASN A 427 19.06 -19.67 0.80
C ASN A 427 19.45 -20.40 -0.51
N ILE A 428 18.74 -20.14 -1.60
CA ILE A 428 19.04 -20.73 -2.92
C ILE A 428 20.42 -20.25 -3.42
N VAL A 429 20.72 -18.95 -3.35
CA VAL A 429 22.01 -18.40 -3.81
C VAL A 429 23.16 -18.87 -2.91
N GLU A 430 22.94 -18.99 -1.61
CA GLU A 430 23.90 -19.56 -0.65
C GLU A 430 24.21 -21.03 -0.97
N ILE A 431 23.19 -21.87 -1.18
CA ILE A 431 23.35 -23.28 -1.59
C ILE A 431 24.10 -23.36 -2.92
N ILE A 432 23.72 -22.56 -3.93
CA ILE A 432 24.38 -22.53 -5.26
C ILE A 432 25.86 -22.13 -5.13
N PHE A 433 26.16 -21.12 -4.31
CA PHE A 433 27.52 -20.65 -4.08
C PHE A 433 28.38 -21.70 -3.36
N GLN A 434 27.88 -22.28 -2.26
CA GLN A 434 28.62 -23.24 -1.43
C GLN A 434 28.76 -24.63 -2.08
N SER A 435 27.69 -25.18 -2.68
CA SER A 435 27.74 -26.48 -3.38
C SER A 435 28.70 -26.51 -4.56
N SER A 436 29.03 -25.33 -5.10
CA SER A 436 29.97 -25.14 -6.20
C SER A 436 31.44 -25.00 -5.76
N TRP A 437 31.77 -25.18 -4.47
CA TRP A 437 33.17 -25.29 -3.98
C TRP A 437 33.66 -26.74 -3.99
N LEU A 438 34.70 -27.03 -4.77
CA LEU A 438 35.20 -28.40 -4.97
C LEU A 438 36.07 -28.94 -3.82
N LYS A 439 36.56 -28.09 -2.92
CA LYS A 439 37.42 -28.49 -1.79
C LYS A 439 36.60 -28.64 -0.51
N LYS A 440 36.35 -29.89 -0.08
CA LYS A 440 35.55 -30.25 1.12
C LYS A 440 36.29 -30.06 2.47
N GLN A 441 37.18 -29.09 2.60
CA GLN A 441 37.84 -28.80 3.90
C GLN A 441 37.23 -27.53 4.51
N VAL A 442 36.76 -27.67 5.76
CA VAL A 442 36.13 -26.63 6.58
C VAL A 442 37.23 -25.77 7.22
N PRO A 443 37.07 -24.44 7.34
CA PRO A 443 35.88 -23.65 7.08
C PRO A 443 35.81 -23.12 5.64
N ILE A 444 34.68 -23.39 4.98
CA ILE A 444 34.36 -22.83 3.66
C ILE A 444 34.00 -21.34 3.84
N CYS A 445 34.48 -20.50 2.92
CA CYS A 445 34.37 -19.03 2.93
C CYS A 445 33.08 -18.49 3.58
N LYS A 446 33.21 -17.63 4.60
CA LYS A 446 32.05 -16.99 5.24
C LYS A 446 31.40 -16.01 4.28
N ILE A 447 30.14 -16.25 3.94
CA ILE A 447 29.31 -15.26 3.25
C ILE A 447 29.00 -14.14 4.24
N ASP A 448 29.41 -12.91 3.94
CA ASP A 448 28.99 -11.74 4.69
C ASP A 448 27.55 -11.38 4.28
N ARG A 449 27.31 -11.22 2.96
CA ARG A 449 26.04 -10.72 2.42
C ARG A 449 25.76 -11.23 1.01
N ILE A 450 24.48 -11.26 0.64
CA ILE A 450 24.01 -11.55 -0.72
C ILE A 450 23.14 -10.36 -1.17
N LEU A 451 23.50 -9.77 -2.31
CA LEU A 451 22.79 -8.65 -2.91
C LEU A 451 22.16 -9.09 -4.24
N LYS A 452 20.88 -8.79 -4.46
CA LYS A 452 20.18 -8.96 -5.74
C LYS A 452 20.44 -7.75 -6.63
N VAL A 453 20.79 -7.97 -7.90
CA VAL A 453 21.09 -6.92 -8.87
C VAL A 453 19.83 -6.53 -9.64
N HIS A 454 19.45 -5.25 -9.57
CA HIS A 454 18.32 -4.71 -10.34
C HIS A 454 18.84 -4.13 -11.65
N ASN A 455 18.84 -4.97 -12.69
CA ASN A 455 19.27 -4.57 -14.03
C ASN A 455 18.24 -3.60 -14.64
N THR A 456 18.72 -2.56 -15.34
CA THR A 456 17.81 -1.67 -16.09
C THR A 456 17.04 -2.46 -17.15
N GLN A 457 15.80 -2.04 -17.47
CA GLN A 457 15.02 -2.67 -18.53
C GLN A 457 15.77 -2.69 -19.88
N LYS A 458 16.55 -1.63 -20.16
CA LYS A 458 17.43 -1.55 -21.35
C LYS A 458 18.53 -2.63 -21.37
N THR A 459 18.99 -3.08 -20.21
CA THR A 459 19.95 -4.20 -20.09
C THR A 459 19.24 -5.54 -20.27
N ILE A 460 18.07 -5.71 -19.65
CA ILE A 460 17.26 -6.93 -19.74
C ILE A 460 16.83 -7.17 -21.20
N THR A 461 16.18 -6.20 -21.85
CA THR A 461 15.76 -6.32 -23.25
C THR A 461 16.93 -6.63 -24.18
N LYS A 462 18.11 -6.00 -24.01
CA LYS A 462 19.31 -6.35 -24.80
C LYS A 462 19.79 -7.79 -24.63
N PHE A 463 19.61 -8.39 -23.46
CA PHE A 463 19.95 -9.78 -23.17
C PHE A 463 18.90 -10.72 -23.80
N GLU A 464 17.62 -10.38 -23.73
CA GLU A 464 16.54 -11.16 -24.32
C GLU A 464 16.53 -11.09 -25.86
N ASP A 465 16.72 -9.91 -26.45
CA ASP A 465 16.93 -9.72 -27.90
C ASP A 465 18.09 -10.59 -28.40
N TYR A 466 19.17 -10.69 -27.61
CA TYR A 466 20.32 -11.54 -27.94
C TYR A 466 19.97 -13.04 -27.83
N ARG A 467 19.26 -13.45 -26.77
CA ARG A 467 18.74 -14.83 -26.61
C ARG A 467 17.88 -15.25 -27.78
N ASP A 468 16.94 -14.41 -28.20
CA ASP A 468 16.02 -14.71 -29.28
C ASP A 468 16.69 -14.61 -30.67
N SER A 469 17.74 -13.78 -30.83
CA SER A 469 18.63 -13.84 -31.99
C SER A 469 19.38 -15.18 -32.09
N ILE A 470 19.92 -15.69 -30.98
CA ILE A 470 20.59 -17.00 -30.92
C ILE A 470 19.61 -18.14 -31.21
N LYS A 471 18.41 -18.12 -30.61
CA LYS A 471 17.33 -19.09 -30.92
C LYS A 471 16.94 -19.04 -32.40
N GLY A 472 16.78 -17.84 -32.97
CA GLY A 472 16.49 -17.64 -34.40
C GLY A 472 17.59 -18.16 -35.34
N LYS A 473 18.87 -17.98 -34.99
CA LYS A 473 20.01 -18.60 -35.70
C LYS A 473 19.98 -20.13 -35.59
N ALA A 474 19.72 -20.66 -34.39
CA ALA A 474 19.70 -22.10 -34.13
C ALA A 474 18.55 -22.82 -34.86
N SER A 475 17.35 -22.23 -34.91
CA SER A 475 16.19 -22.81 -35.61
C SER A 475 16.37 -22.92 -37.12
N ARG A 476 17.28 -22.14 -37.72
CA ARG A 476 17.63 -22.22 -39.15
C ARG A 476 18.62 -23.35 -39.46
N LEU A 477 19.19 -24.00 -38.44
CA LEU A 477 20.18 -25.07 -38.57
C LEU A 477 19.56 -26.39 -38.09
N ALA A 478 19.38 -27.34 -39.01
CA ALA A 478 18.66 -28.58 -38.74
C ALA A 478 19.30 -29.41 -37.60
N LYS A 479 18.50 -29.67 -36.55
CA LYS A 479 18.66 -30.72 -35.52
C LYS A 479 19.98 -30.82 -34.70
N LYS A 480 20.99 -29.95 -34.86
CA LYS A 480 22.25 -30.06 -34.09
C LYS A 480 22.19 -29.64 -32.61
N HIS A 481 21.34 -28.67 -32.22
CA HIS A 481 21.42 -28.04 -30.88
C HIS A 481 20.05 -27.75 -30.23
N PRO A 482 19.34 -28.75 -29.66
CA PRO A 482 17.99 -28.56 -29.10
C PRO A 482 17.94 -27.52 -27.97
N ARG A 483 18.95 -27.46 -27.10
CA ARG A 483 19.01 -26.47 -26.00
C ARG A 483 19.17 -25.04 -26.51
N CYS A 484 19.89 -24.82 -27.61
CA CYS A 484 19.99 -23.49 -28.24
C CYS A 484 18.65 -22.99 -28.79
N ILE A 485 17.77 -23.90 -29.23
CA ILE A 485 16.44 -23.57 -29.75
C ILE A 485 15.46 -23.28 -28.59
N ALA A 486 15.56 -24.01 -27.48
CA ALA A 486 14.71 -23.84 -26.31
C ALA A 486 14.96 -22.51 -25.57
N ASP A 487 16.18 -22.30 -25.07
CA ASP A 487 16.52 -21.20 -24.16
C ASP A 487 17.73 -20.35 -24.61
N GLY A 488 18.31 -20.65 -25.78
CA GLY A 488 19.58 -20.04 -26.22
C GLY A 488 20.83 -20.73 -25.64
N ASN A 489 20.68 -21.91 -25.03
CA ASN A 489 21.68 -22.57 -24.20
C ASN A 489 22.09 -21.68 -23.02
N GLU A 490 21.08 -21.27 -22.24
CA GLU A 490 21.24 -20.42 -21.07
C GLU A 490 21.83 -21.21 -19.89
N LEU A 491 22.88 -20.66 -19.27
CA LEU A 491 23.62 -21.29 -18.18
C LEU A 491 23.80 -20.31 -17.02
N LEU A 492 23.62 -20.80 -15.80
CA LEU A 492 24.05 -20.10 -14.60
C LEU A 492 25.58 -20.21 -14.48
N ARG A 493 26.27 -19.08 -14.29
CA ARG A 493 27.74 -19.00 -14.26
C ARG A 493 28.23 -18.03 -13.19
N PHE A 494 29.48 -18.22 -12.78
CA PHE A 494 30.17 -17.40 -11.79
C PHE A 494 31.26 -16.54 -12.45
N HIS A 495 31.40 -15.31 -11.97
CA HIS A 495 32.50 -14.41 -12.30
C HIS A 495 32.98 -13.70 -11.03
N CYS A 496 34.22 -13.92 -10.62
CA CYS A 496 34.80 -13.33 -9.41
C CYS A 496 35.54 -12.03 -9.75
N THR A 497 35.39 -11.01 -8.91
CA THR A 497 36.03 -9.70 -9.10
C THR A 497 36.19 -8.98 -7.75
N THR A 498 36.89 -7.84 -7.73
CA THR A 498 37.18 -7.08 -6.51
C THR A 498 36.33 -5.81 -6.37
N PHE A 499 36.20 -5.30 -5.14
CA PHE A 499 35.58 -4.01 -4.86
C PHE A 499 36.23 -3.32 -3.65
N LEU A 500 36.28 -1.99 -3.72
CA LEU A 500 36.87 -1.13 -2.68
C LEU A 500 35.82 -0.25 -1.96
N CYS A 501 34.56 -0.32 -2.38
CA CYS A 501 33.50 0.57 -1.88
C CYS A 501 32.61 -0.08 -0.82
N SER A 502 31.81 0.75 -0.14
CA SER A 502 30.91 0.33 0.93
C SER A 502 29.65 -0.43 0.48
N LEU A 503 29.62 -1.02 -0.72
CA LEU A 503 28.42 -1.65 -1.31
C LEU A 503 27.72 -2.61 -0.32
N GLY A 504 26.45 -2.34 -0.01
CA GLY A 504 25.64 -3.06 0.98
C GLY A 504 25.95 -2.79 2.46
N LEU A 505 26.91 -1.94 2.85
CA LEU A 505 27.12 -1.58 4.27
C LEU A 505 26.04 -0.62 4.74
N ASN A 506 25.51 -0.82 5.95
CA ASN A 506 24.46 0.01 6.54
C ASN A 506 23.24 0.22 5.61
N GLY A 507 22.90 -0.78 4.79
CA GLY A 507 21.79 -0.71 3.84
C GLY A 507 22.07 0.10 2.56
N THR A 508 23.32 0.47 2.24
CA THR A 508 23.61 1.20 1.00
C THR A 508 23.40 0.34 -0.26
N THR A 509 22.38 0.70 -1.04
CA THR A 509 21.89 0.02 -2.25
C THR A 509 22.36 0.63 -3.57
N ASN A 510 23.08 1.76 -3.50
CA ASN A 510 23.59 2.50 -4.66
C ASN A 510 25.04 2.09 -4.99
N LEU A 511 25.41 2.18 -6.27
CA LEU A 511 26.79 1.99 -6.72
C LEU A 511 27.64 3.21 -6.36
N CYS A 512 28.90 2.99 -6.01
CA CYS A 512 29.84 4.09 -5.80
C CYS A 512 30.21 4.79 -7.12
N ASP A 513 30.56 6.07 -7.03
CA ASP A 513 31.08 6.84 -8.17
C ASP A 513 32.60 6.69 -8.35
N SER A 514 33.27 5.85 -7.56
CA SER A 514 34.68 5.45 -7.70
C SER A 514 34.93 4.53 -8.91
N ILE A 515 34.30 4.81 -10.05
CA ILE A 515 34.52 4.15 -11.35
C ILE A 515 35.64 4.93 -12.05
N PRO A 516 36.71 4.26 -12.55
CA PRO A 516 36.82 2.83 -12.85
C PRO A 516 37.38 1.94 -11.74
N HIS A 517 37.76 2.49 -10.58
CA HIS A 517 38.49 1.79 -9.52
C HIS A 517 37.69 0.69 -8.77
N CYS A 518 36.36 0.70 -8.85
CA CYS A 518 35.52 -0.37 -8.32
C CYS A 518 34.99 -1.29 -9.44
N ASN A 519 35.53 -2.52 -9.54
CA ASN A 519 35.18 -3.44 -10.62
C ASN A 519 33.72 -3.92 -10.55
N VAL A 520 33.21 -4.30 -9.36
CA VAL A 520 31.79 -4.67 -9.19
C VAL A 520 30.85 -3.56 -9.66
N CYS A 521 31.04 -2.31 -9.19
CA CYS A 521 30.19 -1.19 -9.59
C CYS A 521 30.34 -0.86 -11.09
N SER A 522 31.54 -0.95 -11.65
CA SER A 522 31.75 -0.79 -13.09
C SER A 522 31.02 -1.86 -13.90
N ILE A 523 30.97 -3.12 -13.45
CA ILE A 523 30.28 -4.20 -14.17
C ILE A 523 28.76 -4.02 -14.12
N ILE A 524 28.20 -3.65 -12.96
CA ILE A 524 26.75 -3.43 -12.83
C ILE A 524 26.29 -2.20 -13.64
N ARG A 525 27.08 -1.11 -13.65
CA ARG A 525 26.72 0.14 -14.35
C ARG A 525 26.97 0.08 -15.86
N ASN A 526 28.10 -0.49 -16.29
CA ASN A 526 28.59 -0.40 -17.67
C ASN A 526 28.64 -1.76 -18.40
N GLY A 527 28.36 -2.87 -17.71
CA GLY A 527 28.49 -4.23 -18.24
C GLY A 527 29.88 -4.82 -18.10
N PHE A 528 30.00 -6.11 -18.45
CA PHE A 528 31.28 -6.82 -18.43
C PHE A 528 32.25 -6.27 -19.48
N LYS A 529 33.47 -5.94 -19.03
CA LYS A 529 34.59 -5.61 -19.91
C LYS A 529 35.18 -6.90 -20.48
N ALA A 530 35.43 -6.91 -21.79
CA ALA A 530 36.17 -7.97 -22.44
C ALA A 530 37.68 -7.84 -22.18
N ASP A 531 38.39 -8.96 -22.22
CA ASP A 531 39.86 -8.99 -22.19
C ASP A 531 40.48 -8.48 -23.50
N VAL A 532 41.82 -8.49 -23.58
CA VAL A 532 42.60 -8.04 -24.75
C VAL A 532 42.26 -8.82 -26.03
N LEU A 533 41.67 -10.01 -25.90
CA LEU A 533 41.23 -10.87 -27.02
C LEU A 533 39.72 -10.76 -27.31
N GLY A 534 39.03 -9.78 -26.72
CA GLY A 534 37.59 -9.58 -26.89
C GLY A 534 36.72 -10.59 -26.16
N ARG A 535 37.23 -11.27 -25.12
CA ARG A 535 36.53 -12.37 -24.43
C ARG A 535 36.15 -12.00 -23.01
N ILE A 536 34.99 -12.47 -22.56
CA ILE A 536 34.59 -12.42 -21.15
C ILE A 536 34.61 -13.84 -20.60
N ARG A 537 35.37 -14.06 -19.54
CA ARG A 537 35.55 -15.36 -18.89
C ARG A 537 34.50 -15.57 -17.81
N THR A 538 33.86 -16.75 -17.83
CA THR A 538 32.88 -17.19 -16.82
C THR A 538 33.13 -18.65 -16.46
N MET A 539 32.87 -19.05 -15.21
CA MET A 539 33.10 -20.41 -14.71
C MET A 539 31.81 -21.13 -14.35
N ALA A 540 31.81 -22.47 -14.43
CA ALA A 540 30.72 -23.33 -13.94
C ALA A 540 30.68 -23.38 -12.40
N THR A 541 31.85 -23.26 -11.75
CA THR A 541 31.99 -23.40 -10.30
C THR A 541 32.55 -22.13 -9.67
N SER A 542 32.03 -21.78 -8.49
CA SER A 542 32.41 -20.60 -7.72
C SER A 542 33.83 -20.70 -7.15
N GLY A 543 34.27 -21.90 -6.76
CA GLY A 543 35.66 -22.15 -6.35
C GLY A 543 36.67 -21.89 -7.49
N ARG A 544 36.39 -22.37 -8.71
CA ARG A 544 37.25 -22.09 -9.88
C ARG A 544 37.23 -20.62 -10.27
N ALA A 545 36.09 -19.94 -10.14
CA ALA A 545 36.00 -18.50 -10.32
C ALA A 545 36.87 -17.74 -9.30
N HIS A 546 36.89 -18.18 -8.04
CA HIS A 546 37.74 -17.61 -6.99
C HIS A 546 39.24 -17.82 -7.27
N ASP A 547 39.65 -19.04 -7.65
CA ASP A 547 41.04 -19.40 -7.94
C ASP A 547 41.62 -18.65 -9.15
N THR A 548 40.78 -18.15 -10.07
CA THR A 548 41.18 -17.53 -11.35
C THR A 548 41.12 -15.99 -11.31
N ALA A 549 40.72 -15.39 -10.19
CA ALA A 549 40.64 -13.93 -10.06
C ALA A 549 42.05 -13.32 -9.81
N PRO A 550 42.46 -12.27 -10.56
CA PRO A 550 43.72 -11.59 -10.29
C PRO A 550 43.64 -10.81 -8.97
N ILE A 551 44.72 -10.89 -8.18
CA ILE A 551 44.87 -10.17 -6.91
C ILE A 551 45.86 -9.03 -7.12
N SER A 552 45.46 -7.79 -6.82
CA SER A 552 46.31 -6.60 -6.99
C SER A 552 46.77 -5.95 -5.67
N SER A 553 46.09 -6.16 -4.55
CA SER A 553 46.47 -5.63 -3.24
C SER A 553 45.81 -6.38 -2.08
N ASP A 554 46.38 -6.24 -0.88
CA ASP A 554 45.95 -6.93 0.35
C ASP A 554 44.66 -6.34 0.96
N ASP A 555 44.28 -5.10 0.56
CA ASP A 555 43.09 -4.38 1.03
C ASP A 555 41.83 -4.61 0.16
N GLU A 556 41.93 -5.34 -0.96
CA GLU A 556 40.82 -5.53 -1.90
C GLU A 556 39.84 -6.65 -1.49
N LYS A 557 38.58 -6.28 -1.23
CA LYS A 557 37.52 -7.25 -0.90
C LYS A 557 37.04 -7.96 -2.17
N ARG A 558 36.82 -9.28 -2.07
CA ARG A 558 36.30 -10.10 -3.18
C ARG A 558 34.78 -10.15 -3.19
N ALA A 559 34.22 -10.18 -4.40
CA ALA A 559 32.80 -10.44 -4.66
C ALA A 559 32.65 -11.47 -5.77
N MET A 560 31.60 -12.28 -5.68
CA MET A 560 31.21 -13.23 -6.71
C MET A 560 29.94 -12.74 -7.39
N LEU A 561 29.99 -12.52 -8.70
CA LEU A 561 28.82 -12.28 -9.52
C LEU A 561 28.22 -13.62 -9.97
N VAL A 562 26.97 -13.86 -9.62
CA VAL A 562 26.16 -14.98 -10.14
C VAL A 562 25.37 -14.46 -11.33
N CYS A 563 25.61 -15.04 -12.51
CA CYS A 563 25.17 -14.51 -13.79
C CYS A 563 24.36 -15.53 -14.59
N ARG A 564 23.33 -15.08 -15.29
CA ARG A 564 22.73 -15.82 -16.40
C ARG A 564 23.54 -15.52 -17.66
N VAL A 565 23.98 -16.54 -18.40
CA VAL A 565 24.74 -16.33 -19.64
C VAL A 565 24.24 -17.23 -20.76
N ILE A 566 24.06 -16.62 -21.94
CA ILE A 566 23.60 -17.26 -23.17
C ILE A 566 24.84 -17.83 -23.86
N ALA A 567 25.09 -19.12 -23.71
CA ALA A 567 26.26 -19.76 -24.29
C ALA A 567 26.11 -20.01 -25.80
N GLY A 568 24.89 -20.13 -26.32
CA GLY A 568 24.62 -20.44 -27.73
C GLY A 568 25.37 -21.69 -28.20
N ARG A 569 25.86 -21.64 -29.45
CA ARG A 569 26.70 -22.70 -30.04
C ARG A 569 28.12 -22.59 -29.48
N VAL A 570 28.48 -23.52 -28.59
CA VAL A 570 29.80 -23.54 -27.94
C VAL A 570 30.80 -24.34 -28.77
N ARG A 571 31.90 -23.71 -29.20
CA ARG A 571 33.06 -24.42 -29.78
C ARG A 571 33.82 -25.17 -28.69
N ARG A 572 34.17 -26.43 -28.95
CA ARG A 572 34.94 -27.28 -28.01
C ARG A 572 36.35 -27.66 -28.50
N ASN A 573 36.55 -27.82 -29.80
CA ASN A 573 37.84 -28.17 -30.41
C ASN A 573 38.32 -27.08 -31.38
N GLN A 574 39.62 -27.08 -31.70
CA GLN A 574 40.22 -26.10 -32.61
C GLN A 574 39.87 -26.34 -34.09
N ASP A 575 39.38 -27.51 -34.49
CA ASP A 575 39.08 -27.83 -35.90
C ASP A 575 37.58 -27.78 -36.24
N ALA A 576 37.03 -26.56 -36.37
CA ALA A 576 35.71 -26.35 -36.95
C ALA A 576 35.63 -25.00 -37.67
N LEU A 577 35.18 -25.03 -38.93
CA LEU A 577 34.89 -23.87 -39.77
C LEU A 577 33.45 -23.34 -39.56
N GLU A 578 32.83 -23.63 -38.40
CA GLU A 578 31.46 -23.24 -38.07
C GLU A 578 31.44 -21.91 -37.30
N GLU A 579 30.39 -21.10 -37.50
CA GLU A 579 30.15 -19.89 -36.70
C GLU A 579 29.71 -20.30 -35.29
N HIS A 580 30.45 -19.85 -34.26
CA HIS A 580 30.21 -20.18 -32.86
C HIS A 580 29.97 -18.91 -32.03
N ASP A 581 29.09 -19.01 -31.03
CA ASP A 581 28.66 -17.88 -30.21
C ASP A 581 29.46 -17.78 -28.89
N SER A 582 30.13 -18.87 -28.49
CA SER A 582 31.09 -18.93 -27.38
C SER A 582 32.14 -20.04 -27.59
N VAL A 583 33.21 -20.01 -26.80
CA VAL A 583 34.29 -21.02 -26.79
C VAL A 583 34.43 -21.62 -25.39
N ALA A 584 34.48 -22.95 -25.29
CA ALA A 584 34.85 -23.65 -24.06
C ALA A 584 36.35 -23.50 -23.80
N GLY A 585 36.72 -23.20 -22.55
CA GLY A 585 38.10 -23.21 -22.08
C GLY A 585 38.52 -24.60 -21.60
N THR A 586 39.40 -24.66 -20.59
CA THR A 586 39.84 -25.94 -20.01
C THR A 586 38.65 -26.70 -19.39
N ALA A 587 38.49 -27.97 -19.75
CA ALA A 587 37.49 -28.84 -19.15
C ALA A 587 37.86 -29.18 -17.69
N GLY A 588 36.92 -29.00 -16.77
CA GLY A 588 37.10 -29.32 -15.35
C GLY A 588 36.62 -30.74 -15.03
N ILE A 589 37.10 -31.29 -13.91
CA ILE A 589 36.88 -32.68 -13.47
C ILE A 589 35.39 -33.11 -13.47
N TYR A 590 34.47 -32.17 -13.24
CA TYR A 590 33.03 -32.43 -13.14
C TYR A 590 32.19 -31.81 -14.28
N ALA A 591 32.78 -31.05 -15.21
CA ALA A 591 32.02 -30.33 -16.22
C ALA A 591 32.78 -30.14 -17.56
N ASN A 592 32.19 -30.67 -18.64
CA ASN A 592 32.63 -30.52 -20.04
C ASN A 592 32.60 -29.07 -20.57
N LEU A 593 32.24 -28.09 -19.73
CA LEU A 593 32.16 -26.66 -20.01
C LEU A 593 32.52 -25.86 -18.75
N ASP A 594 33.52 -26.27 -17.96
CA ASP A 594 33.89 -25.58 -16.71
C ASP A 594 34.23 -24.10 -16.95
N GLU A 595 35.21 -23.82 -17.81
CA GLU A 595 35.50 -22.47 -18.29
C GLU A 595 34.74 -22.17 -19.60
N LEU A 596 34.15 -20.97 -19.69
CA LEU A 596 33.41 -20.51 -20.87
C LEU A 596 33.78 -19.05 -21.20
N PHE A 597 34.20 -18.84 -22.45
CA PHE A 597 34.49 -17.53 -23.04
C PHE A 597 33.36 -17.08 -23.96
N VAL A 598 32.76 -15.95 -23.63
CA VAL A 598 31.70 -15.29 -24.43
C VAL A 598 32.23 -13.99 -25.01
N PHE A 599 31.96 -13.75 -26.29
CA PHE A 599 32.52 -12.61 -27.06
C PHE A 599 31.64 -11.36 -27.04
N ASN A 600 30.41 -11.46 -26.51
CA ASN A 600 29.43 -10.39 -26.52
C ASN A 600 28.99 -10.10 -25.09
N SER A 601 29.17 -8.86 -24.62
CA SER A 601 28.74 -8.44 -23.27
C SER A 601 27.22 -8.49 -23.08
N LYS A 602 26.42 -8.47 -24.16
CA LYS A 602 24.97 -8.71 -24.11
C LYS A 602 24.60 -10.16 -23.77
N ALA A 603 25.54 -11.10 -23.88
CA ALA A 603 25.31 -12.51 -23.58
C ALA A 603 25.33 -12.83 -22.09
N ILE A 604 25.60 -11.86 -21.20
CA ILE A 604 25.79 -12.05 -19.76
C ILE A 604 24.96 -11.04 -18.98
N LEU A 605 24.15 -11.52 -18.03
CA LEU A 605 23.34 -10.70 -17.15
C LEU A 605 23.70 -11.02 -15.68
N PRO A 606 24.24 -10.07 -14.90
CA PRO A 606 24.54 -10.29 -13.49
C PRO A 606 23.23 -10.27 -12.68
N CYS A 607 22.96 -11.30 -11.89
CA CYS A 607 21.71 -11.43 -11.13
C CYS A 607 21.92 -11.23 -9.63
N PHE A 608 23.04 -11.72 -9.08
CA PHE A 608 23.37 -11.57 -7.66
C PHE A 608 24.85 -11.25 -7.46
N VAL A 609 25.16 -10.54 -6.36
CA VAL A 609 26.50 -10.29 -5.84
C VAL A 609 26.62 -10.96 -4.49
N VAL A 610 27.49 -11.96 -4.35
CA VAL A 610 27.83 -12.57 -3.07
C VAL A 610 29.13 -11.93 -2.56
N ILE A 611 29.06 -11.28 -1.40
CA ILE A 611 30.22 -10.72 -0.69
C ILE A 611 30.63 -11.73 0.38
N TYR A 612 31.87 -12.17 0.33
CA TYR A 612 32.38 -13.25 1.17
C TYR A 612 33.83 -12.99 1.60
N ARG A 613 34.24 -13.61 2.70
CA ARG A 613 35.63 -13.64 3.17
C ARG A 613 36.17 -15.06 3.08
N GLY A 614 37.40 -15.20 2.60
CA GLY A 614 38.19 -16.40 2.88
C GLY A 614 38.54 -16.44 4.37
N PHE A 615 38.78 -17.65 4.87
CA PHE A 615 39.49 -17.89 6.13
C PHE A 615 40.93 -18.28 5.82
#